data_AF-A0A6G1H2X4-F1
#
_entry.id   AF-A0A6G1H2X4-F1
#
_cell.length_a   1.000
_cell.length_b   1.000
_cell.length_c   1.000
_cell.angle_alpha   90.00
_cell.angle_beta   90.00
_cell.angle_gamma   90.00
#
_symmetry.space_group_name_H-M   'P 1'
#
loop_
_entity.id
_entity.type
_entity.pdbx_description
1 polymer ?
#
loop_
_entity_poly.entity_id
_entity_poly.type
_entity_poly.pdbx_seq_one_letter_code
_entity_poly.pdbx_strand_id
1 'polypeptide(L)'
;MRDLRRQALESNKTVSRKARGKIAAGSKSLAVPDDGSAAGSKSTSAAGSKNPSAAASRTTSRNASRQASDDEDAMSDTTAWSANSIDELLAFEDSASLWGDDLAGEGIGPPPAKWRDELETRIEQIIDRKRSSVQGREETLAGYLYYITTQYTEDILHSRMSEIIPGLMKSVKAESSERETALALRALSTTIITDPSDNFYGSLQQQLRRIIDASESLPTKAAAIRTLSVATFFGGAGNEDMMEVMEYLLSIVESDGAVIEAEDDAQCVIAALEEWGFLITKLDDLDDLEVINEPAMDAFVEQLDSADPAVAIAAGENIAMLYEKSHTELGDDEEPPSDEERTSSDDGEIRDPNAPTYVQRYTVYRRTDQLLEKLSSLARTSARSISKKDRKCLHGNFSDIVHSVENPTRGPRYSTALDGEGRRYGTRMTVRIHRTGEMPIDRWWKLLRLQGLRRVLGAGFVRHYEENDVVGGTLPAMMRVVQHWKGSARKRGTVRGGRDEDDEYEID
;
A
#
# COMPACT_ATOMS: atom_id res chain seq x y z
N MET A 1 25.63 -30.52 -2.59
CA MET A 1 24.77 -29.36 -2.89
C MET A 1 24.11 -28.92 -1.59
N ARG A 2 24.09 -27.61 -1.29
CA ARG A 2 23.30 -27.05 -0.18
C ARG A 2 21.92 -26.65 -0.71
N ASP A 3 20.90 -26.67 0.13
CA ASP A 3 19.53 -26.34 -0.29
C ASP A 3 19.37 -24.82 -0.46
N LEU A 4 19.15 -24.36 -1.70
CA LEU A 4 19.00 -22.95 -2.05
C LEU A 4 17.84 -22.29 -1.28
N ARG A 5 16.80 -23.06 -0.92
CA ARG A 5 15.67 -22.61 -0.09
C ARG A 5 16.07 -22.11 1.30
N ARG A 6 17.28 -22.44 1.76
CA ARG A 6 17.82 -22.00 3.04
C ARG A 6 18.60 -20.69 2.92
N GLN A 7 19.20 -20.43 1.76
CA GLN A 7 20.08 -19.28 1.55
C GLN A 7 19.29 -17.97 1.44
N ALA A 8 18.14 -17.98 0.75
CA ALA A 8 17.22 -16.84 0.67
C ALA A 8 16.56 -16.46 2.03
N LEU A 9 16.80 -17.23 3.10
CA LEU A 9 16.28 -16.99 4.45
C LEU A 9 17.40 -16.88 5.50
N GLU A 10 18.66 -16.84 5.07
CA GLU A 10 19.83 -16.57 5.90
C GLU A 10 20.46 -15.19 5.59
N SER A 11 19.84 -14.40 4.69
CA SER A 11 20.07 -12.96 4.55
C SER A 11 19.77 -12.25 5.87
N ASN A 12 20.64 -11.31 6.26
CA ASN A 12 20.52 -10.53 7.49
C ASN A 12 20.17 -9.05 7.25
N LYS A 13 19.87 -8.67 5.99
CA LYS A 13 19.42 -7.31 5.62
C LYS A 13 18.05 -7.01 6.24
N THR A 14 17.86 -5.80 6.77
CA THR A 14 16.63 -5.31 7.43
C THR A 14 16.21 -6.04 8.72
N VAL A 15 17.14 -6.78 9.37
CA VAL A 15 16.82 -7.53 10.59
C VAL A 15 17.00 -6.66 11.83
N SER A 16 15.94 -5.92 12.17
CA SER A 16 15.81 -5.09 13.39
C SER A 16 16.57 -5.68 14.60
N ARG A 17 17.36 -4.83 15.28
CA ARG A 17 18.26 -5.21 16.40
C ARG A 17 17.57 -6.08 17.47
N LYS A 18 16.26 -5.86 17.70
CA LYS A 18 15.42 -6.60 18.66
C LYS A 18 15.05 -8.02 18.19
N ALA A 19 14.93 -8.24 16.88
CA ALA A 19 14.76 -9.56 16.26
C ALA A 19 16.10 -10.32 16.20
N ARG A 20 17.18 -9.63 15.79
CA ARG A 20 18.56 -10.12 15.75
C ARG A 20 18.98 -10.72 17.12
N GLY A 21 18.64 -10.05 18.22
CA GLY A 21 18.84 -10.54 19.59
C GLY A 21 18.05 -11.82 19.94
N LYS A 22 16.83 -11.99 19.43
CA LYS A 22 16.03 -13.23 19.64
C LYS A 22 16.62 -14.41 18.85
N ILE A 23 17.11 -14.19 17.63
CA ILE A 23 17.73 -15.22 16.79
C ILE A 23 19.06 -15.71 17.43
N ALA A 24 19.86 -14.80 17.98
CA ALA A 24 21.07 -15.13 18.74
C ALA A 24 20.79 -15.87 20.06
N ALA A 25 19.64 -15.63 20.70
CA ALA A 25 19.22 -16.36 21.90
C ALA A 25 18.70 -17.77 21.58
N GLY A 26 17.94 -17.94 20.48
CA GLY A 26 17.32 -19.22 20.11
C GLY A 26 18.27 -20.28 19.54
N SER A 27 19.53 -19.93 19.24
CA SER A 27 20.49 -20.79 18.52
C SER A 27 21.50 -21.53 19.42
N LYS A 28 21.49 -21.31 20.75
CA LYS A 28 22.43 -21.96 21.69
C LYS A 28 21.90 -23.28 22.27
N SER A 29 21.78 -24.33 21.45
CA SER A 29 21.70 -25.71 21.95
C SER A 29 22.14 -26.78 20.95
N LEU A 30 23.46 -26.95 20.76
CA LEU A 30 24.11 -28.23 20.36
C LEU A 30 25.64 -28.05 20.32
N ALA A 31 26.31 -28.33 21.44
CA ALA A 31 27.76 -28.53 21.51
C ALA A 31 28.05 -29.61 22.56
N VAL A 32 28.81 -30.63 22.17
CA VAL A 32 29.27 -31.72 23.05
C VAL A 32 30.61 -31.29 23.69
N PRO A 33 30.82 -31.49 25.00
CA PRO A 33 32.07 -31.10 25.66
C PRO A 33 33.17 -32.15 25.49
N ASP A 34 34.44 -31.71 25.53
CA ASP A 34 35.59 -32.55 25.87
C ASP A 34 36.68 -31.70 26.58
N ASP A 35 37.69 -32.37 27.16
CA ASP A 35 38.60 -31.92 28.23
C ASP A 35 39.42 -30.62 28.03
N GLY A 36 39.76 -29.94 29.14
CA GLY A 36 40.68 -28.79 29.16
C GLY A 36 40.83 -28.02 30.50
N SER A 37 41.49 -28.60 31.50
CA SER A 37 41.64 -28.03 32.86
C SER A 37 42.50 -26.76 32.99
N ALA A 38 42.07 -25.75 33.78
CA ALA A 38 42.71 -25.33 35.06
C ALA A 38 42.40 -23.89 35.57
N ALA A 39 42.16 -23.76 36.89
CA ALA A 39 42.29 -22.58 37.78
C ALA A 39 41.54 -21.24 37.49
N GLY A 40 40.95 -20.54 38.48
CA GLY A 40 40.64 -20.93 39.87
C GLY A 40 40.30 -19.78 40.85
N SER A 41 39.29 -20.01 41.72
CA SER A 41 38.92 -19.21 42.94
C SER A 41 38.29 -17.82 42.68
N LYS A 42 37.34 -17.23 43.45
CA LYS A 42 36.70 -17.45 44.79
C LYS A 42 35.21 -16.95 44.71
N SER A 43 34.29 -16.89 45.71
CA SER A 43 34.24 -17.26 47.15
C SER A 43 32.78 -17.35 47.68
N THR A 44 32.42 -18.50 48.29
CA THR A 44 31.58 -18.69 49.50
C THR A 44 30.37 -17.78 49.87
N SER A 45 29.14 -18.32 49.75
CA SER A 45 28.04 -18.37 50.77
C SER A 45 26.86 -19.17 50.16
N ALA A 46 26.12 -20.12 50.76
CA ALA A 46 25.73 -20.52 52.13
C ALA A 46 24.62 -19.65 52.77
N ALA A 47 23.48 -20.16 53.28
CA ALA A 47 22.82 -21.49 53.25
C ALA A 47 21.33 -21.35 53.77
N GLY A 48 20.37 -22.28 53.63
CA GLY A 48 20.33 -23.58 52.94
C GLY A 48 19.28 -24.60 53.47
N SER A 49 17.97 -24.36 53.28
CA SER A 49 16.84 -25.26 53.65
C SER A 49 16.15 -25.85 52.39
N LYS A 50 15.66 -27.11 52.26
CA LYS A 50 15.06 -28.14 53.15
C LYS A 50 13.61 -27.81 53.58
N ASN A 51 12.58 -28.65 53.41
CA ASN A 51 12.50 -30.04 52.90
C ASN A 51 11.11 -30.30 52.18
N PRO A 52 10.59 -31.51 51.87
CA PRO A 52 10.10 -31.76 50.51
C PRO A 52 8.68 -32.40 50.35
N SER A 53 8.26 -32.53 49.07
CA SER A 53 7.49 -33.63 48.47
C SER A 53 6.17 -34.14 49.08
N ALA A 54 5.11 -34.12 48.27
CA ALA A 54 4.06 -35.14 48.25
C ALA A 54 3.65 -35.42 46.78
N ALA A 55 3.21 -36.63 46.46
CA ALA A 55 2.88 -37.05 45.09
C ALA A 55 1.62 -37.91 45.01
N ALA A 56 0.68 -37.51 44.15
CA ALA A 56 -0.52 -38.24 43.71
C ALA A 56 -0.94 -37.65 42.35
N SER A 57 -0.74 -38.31 41.20
CA SER A 57 -1.39 -39.53 40.67
C SER A 57 -2.73 -39.28 39.95
N ARG A 58 -2.63 -39.16 38.62
CA ARG A 58 -3.64 -39.54 37.59
C ARG A 58 -5.12 -39.21 37.83
N THR A 59 -5.64 -38.24 37.07
CA THR A 59 -7.00 -38.30 36.49
C THR A 59 -7.00 -37.74 35.07
N THR A 60 -7.84 -38.31 34.20
CA THR A 60 -8.02 -37.93 32.80
C THR A 60 -9.20 -36.99 32.59
N SER A 61 -9.18 -36.27 31.47
CA SER A 61 -10.33 -35.64 30.80
C SER A 61 -11.23 -34.68 31.59
N ARG A 62 -11.09 -33.38 31.29
CA ARG A 62 -12.07 -32.63 30.47
C ARG A 62 -11.53 -31.24 30.11
N ASN A 63 -11.45 -30.96 28.81
CA ASN A 63 -10.97 -29.67 28.31
C ASN A 63 -12.16 -28.69 28.22
N ALA A 64 -12.26 -27.73 29.13
CA ALA A 64 -13.46 -26.91 29.32
C ALA A 64 -13.14 -25.46 29.73
N SER A 65 -12.32 -24.78 28.92
CA SER A 65 -12.10 -23.33 29.02
C SER A 65 -12.02 -22.71 27.63
N ARG A 66 -13.19 -22.35 27.07
CA ARG A 66 -13.25 -21.34 26.00
C ARG A 66 -13.03 -19.98 26.65
N GLN A 67 -11.79 -19.61 26.88
CA GLN A 67 -11.45 -18.18 26.89
C GLN A 67 -11.48 -17.75 25.42
N ALA A 68 -12.20 -16.67 25.12
CA ALA A 68 -11.99 -15.98 23.87
C ALA A 68 -10.54 -15.47 23.84
N SER A 69 -9.92 -15.48 22.68
CA SER A 69 -8.78 -14.59 22.45
C SER A 69 -9.36 -13.18 22.44
N ASP A 70 -8.80 -12.31 23.25
CA ASP A 70 -9.16 -10.89 23.30
C ASP A 70 -8.41 -10.24 22.12
N ASP A 71 -8.96 -10.43 20.92
CA ASP A 71 -8.40 -9.91 19.67
C ASP A 71 -8.72 -8.41 19.56
N GLU A 72 -8.13 -7.64 20.49
CA GLU A 72 -8.04 -6.17 20.51
C GLU A 72 -7.10 -5.70 19.37
N ASP A 73 -7.53 -5.97 18.13
CA ASP A 73 -6.78 -5.69 16.91
C ASP A 73 -7.04 -4.26 16.43
N ALA A 74 -5.96 -3.50 16.24
CA ALA A 74 -5.92 -2.22 15.52
C ALA A 74 -6.84 -1.08 15.99
N MET A 75 -6.64 -0.60 17.23
CA MET A 75 -6.67 0.85 17.46
C MET A 75 -5.69 1.51 16.46
N SER A 76 -6.23 2.19 15.45
CA SER A 76 -5.45 2.58 14.26
C SER A 76 -4.34 3.56 14.61
N ASP A 77 -3.09 3.13 14.43
CA ASP A 77 -1.96 4.05 14.49
C ASP A 77 -2.06 5.04 13.33
N THR A 78 -2.42 6.27 13.67
CA THR A 78 -2.55 7.40 12.74
C THR A 78 -1.28 7.73 11.94
N THR A 79 -0.13 7.11 12.26
CA THR A 79 1.13 7.22 11.51
C THR A 79 1.31 6.13 10.44
N ALA A 80 0.41 5.14 10.33
CA ALA A 80 0.48 4.11 9.30
C ALA A 80 0.03 4.66 7.92
N TRP A 81 0.98 4.83 6.99
CA TRP A 81 0.70 5.27 5.60
C TRP A 81 0.51 4.11 4.60
N SER A 82 0.86 2.87 4.94
CA SER A 82 0.84 1.71 4.00
C SER A 82 0.15 0.48 4.58
N ALA A 83 -0.21 -0.45 3.69
CA ALA A 83 -0.84 -1.73 4.03
C ALA A 83 -0.05 -2.89 3.40
N ASN A 84 -0.04 -4.07 4.04
CA ASN A 84 0.94 -5.12 3.74
C ASN A 84 0.46 -6.09 2.63
N SER A 85 -0.64 -5.78 1.93
CA SER A 85 -1.13 -6.54 0.76
C SER A 85 -2.26 -5.83 0.01
N ILE A 86 -2.44 -6.22 -1.26
CA ILE A 86 -3.60 -5.88 -2.10
C ILE A 86 -4.92 -6.21 -1.38
N ASP A 87 -5.03 -7.38 -0.77
CA ASP A 87 -6.22 -7.81 -0.03
C ASP A 87 -6.55 -6.88 1.16
N GLU A 88 -5.53 -6.32 1.83
CA GLU A 88 -5.68 -5.40 2.97
C GLU A 88 -6.07 -3.98 2.52
N LEU A 89 -5.54 -3.53 1.38
CA LEU A 89 -5.95 -2.28 0.72
C LEU A 89 -7.41 -2.30 0.26
N LEU A 90 -7.91 -3.46 -0.18
CA LEU A 90 -9.31 -3.65 -0.56
C LEU A 90 -10.22 -3.80 0.68
N ALA A 91 -9.78 -4.51 1.73
CA ALA A 91 -10.53 -4.62 2.99
C ALA A 91 -10.67 -3.27 3.73
N PHE A 92 -9.77 -2.31 3.48
CA PHE A 92 -9.87 -0.94 4.00
C PHE A 92 -11.15 -0.20 3.55
N GLU A 93 -11.79 -0.68 2.47
CA GLU A 93 -13.03 -0.14 1.90
C GLU A 93 -14.26 -0.51 2.76
N ASP A 94 -14.37 -1.76 3.23
CA ASP A 94 -15.36 -2.17 4.24
C ASP A 94 -15.07 -1.54 5.62
N SER A 95 -13.78 -1.28 5.91
CA SER A 95 -13.31 -0.62 7.13
C SER A 95 -13.52 0.90 7.15
N ALA A 96 -14.08 1.50 6.10
CA ALA A 96 -14.39 2.94 6.05
C ALA A 96 -15.41 3.40 7.11
N SER A 97 -16.10 2.45 7.77
CA SER A 97 -16.94 2.70 8.94
C SER A 97 -16.15 2.99 10.23
N LEU A 98 -14.93 2.45 10.38
CA LEU A 98 -14.18 2.50 11.64
C LEU A 98 -13.59 3.89 11.94
N TRP A 99 -13.29 4.68 10.91
CA TRP A 99 -12.88 6.08 11.04
C TRP A 99 -14.04 7.04 11.38
N GLY A 100 -15.25 6.52 11.57
CA GLY A 100 -16.50 7.29 11.63
C GLY A 100 -17.30 7.21 12.93
N ASP A 101 -16.80 6.56 14.00
CA ASP A 101 -17.53 6.40 15.27
C ASP A 101 -16.75 6.94 16.49
N ASP A 102 -15.53 6.44 16.76
CA ASP A 102 -14.78 6.77 17.99
C ASP A 102 -14.32 8.24 18.13
N LEU A 103 -14.19 9.00 17.04
CA LEU A 103 -14.03 10.47 17.08
C LEU A 103 -15.34 11.23 16.86
N ALA A 104 -16.41 10.56 16.43
CA ALA A 104 -17.68 11.16 16.00
C ALA A 104 -18.80 10.88 17.01
N GLY A 105 -18.53 11.17 18.29
CA GLY A 105 -19.43 10.89 19.41
C GLY A 105 -20.90 11.25 19.14
N GLU A 106 -21.73 10.21 19.02
CA GLU A 106 -23.17 10.25 18.73
C GLU A 106 -23.58 11.08 17.50
N GLY A 107 -23.07 10.73 16.31
CA GLY A 107 -23.86 10.81 15.08
C GLY A 107 -24.23 12.20 14.55
N ILE A 108 -23.53 13.26 14.98
CA ILE A 108 -23.67 14.62 14.45
C ILE A 108 -22.41 14.98 13.66
N GLY A 109 -22.39 14.61 12.37
CA GLY A 109 -21.53 15.29 11.42
C GLY A 109 -21.91 16.78 11.35
N PRO A 110 -20.94 17.73 11.33
CA PRO A 110 -21.25 19.15 11.31
C PRO A 110 -22.12 19.51 10.09
N PRO A 111 -23.25 20.25 10.27
CA PRO A 111 -24.10 20.65 9.16
C PRO A 111 -23.30 21.51 8.16
N PRO A 112 -23.66 21.51 6.85
CA PRO A 112 -22.77 21.84 5.73
C PRO A 112 -22.21 23.28 5.64
N ALA A 113 -22.51 24.14 6.61
CA ALA A 113 -21.84 25.42 6.81
C ALA A 113 -20.70 25.35 7.85
N LYS A 114 -20.90 24.63 8.98
CA LYS A 114 -19.98 24.66 10.12
C LYS A 114 -18.59 24.10 9.81
N TRP A 115 -18.51 23.03 9.03
CA TRP A 115 -17.21 22.42 8.70
C TRP A 115 -16.32 23.38 7.89
N ARG A 116 -16.91 24.33 7.14
CA ARG A 116 -16.16 25.38 6.45
C ARG A 116 -15.60 26.39 7.45
N ASP A 117 -16.43 26.92 8.35
CA ASP A 117 -15.99 27.81 9.44
C ASP A 117 -14.88 27.16 10.29
N GLU A 118 -15.02 25.85 10.54
CA GLU A 118 -14.05 25.04 11.29
C GLU A 118 -12.76 24.79 10.50
N LEU A 119 -12.83 24.52 9.19
CA LEU A 119 -11.67 24.41 8.30
C LEU A 119 -10.91 25.75 8.18
N GLU A 120 -11.60 26.87 7.95
CA GLU A 120 -11.00 28.20 7.95
C GLU A 120 -10.31 28.51 9.28
N THR A 121 -10.94 28.14 10.41
CA THR A 121 -10.32 28.27 11.74
C THR A 121 -9.02 27.44 11.85
N ARG A 122 -8.97 26.23 11.29
CA ARG A 122 -7.75 25.39 11.27
C ARG A 122 -6.68 25.97 10.34
N ILE A 123 -7.06 26.54 9.19
CA ILE A 123 -6.17 27.23 8.26
C ILE A 123 -5.48 28.42 8.94
N GLU A 124 -6.23 29.29 9.63
CA GLU A 124 -5.64 30.41 10.40
C GLU A 124 -4.69 29.93 11.51
N GLN A 125 -5.03 28.82 12.19
CA GLN A 125 -4.17 28.21 13.23
C GLN A 125 -2.86 27.60 12.66
N ILE A 126 -2.86 27.14 11.40
CA ILE A 126 -1.67 26.69 10.67
C ILE A 126 -0.80 27.87 10.21
N ILE A 127 -1.43 28.96 9.77
CA ILE A 127 -0.75 30.15 9.25
C ILE A 127 -0.07 30.94 10.38
N ASP A 128 -0.81 31.23 11.46
CA ASP A 128 -0.32 31.96 12.64
C ASP A 128 -0.20 31.07 13.90
N ARG A 129 0.86 30.26 13.93
CA ARG A 129 1.22 29.36 15.05
C ARG A 129 1.53 30.07 16.39
N LYS A 130 1.37 31.41 16.52
CA LYS A 130 1.70 32.17 17.74
C LYS A 130 0.97 31.64 18.97
N ARG A 131 1.71 31.43 20.07
CA ARG A 131 1.21 30.95 21.38
C ARG A 131 0.57 29.54 21.37
N SER A 132 0.72 28.78 20.29
CA SER A 132 0.29 27.38 20.23
C SER A 132 1.19 26.45 21.06
N SER A 133 0.61 25.44 21.71
CA SER A 133 1.33 24.28 22.24
C SER A 133 1.60 23.26 21.12
N VAL A 134 2.50 22.29 21.35
CA VAL A 134 2.75 21.17 20.40
C VAL A 134 1.45 20.40 20.16
N GLN A 135 0.81 19.93 21.24
CA GLN A 135 -0.49 19.25 21.20
C GLN A 135 -1.56 20.05 20.44
N GLY A 136 -1.68 21.35 20.69
CA GLY A 136 -2.66 22.19 19.99
C GLY A 136 -2.42 22.30 18.49
N ARG A 137 -1.17 22.15 18.02
CA ARG A 137 -0.84 22.06 16.60
C ARG A 137 -1.11 20.66 16.03
N GLU A 138 -0.84 19.60 16.78
CA GLU A 138 -1.24 18.23 16.39
C GLU A 138 -2.76 18.13 16.21
N GLU A 139 -3.55 18.66 17.15
CA GLU A 139 -5.01 18.74 17.09
C GLU A 139 -5.48 19.61 15.90
N THR A 140 -4.78 20.72 15.63
CA THR A 140 -5.05 21.57 14.46
C THR A 140 -4.80 20.83 13.15
N LEU A 141 -3.64 20.18 13.00
CA LEU A 141 -3.25 19.48 11.78
C LEU A 141 -4.12 18.25 11.52
N ALA A 142 -4.48 17.49 12.57
CA ALA A 142 -5.41 16.38 12.46
C ALA A 142 -6.82 16.84 12.05
N GLY A 143 -7.32 17.93 12.64
CA GLY A 143 -8.62 18.51 12.25
C GLY A 143 -8.63 19.07 10.84
N TYR A 144 -7.56 19.76 10.42
CA TYR A 144 -7.37 20.21 9.03
C TYR A 144 -7.41 19.03 8.06
N LEU A 145 -6.58 18.00 8.29
CA LEU A 145 -6.49 16.80 7.47
C LEU A 145 -7.83 16.07 7.37
N TYR A 146 -8.60 15.98 8.46
CA TYR A 146 -9.94 15.40 8.47
C TYR A 146 -10.90 16.12 7.51
N TYR A 147 -10.95 17.46 7.52
CA TYR A 147 -11.83 18.19 6.62
C TYR A 147 -11.40 18.07 5.15
N ILE A 148 -10.10 18.25 4.85
CA ILE A 148 -9.61 18.20 3.45
C ILE A 148 -9.49 16.79 2.86
N THR A 149 -9.72 15.73 3.65
CA THR A 149 -9.89 14.35 3.13
C THR A 149 -11.35 13.93 3.04
N THR A 150 -12.22 14.39 3.95
CA THR A 150 -13.65 13.99 3.96
C THR A 150 -14.54 14.85 3.08
N GLN A 151 -14.07 16.01 2.61
CA GLN A 151 -14.74 16.90 1.66
C GLN A 151 -13.76 17.29 0.54
N TYR A 152 -14.25 17.53 -0.68
CA TYR A 152 -13.51 18.33 -1.64
C TYR A 152 -13.54 19.82 -1.21
N THR A 153 -12.38 20.49 -1.25
CA THR A 153 -12.16 21.80 -0.59
C THR A 153 -11.29 22.79 -1.37
N GLU A 154 -11.07 22.53 -2.66
CA GLU A 154 -10.31 23.38 -3.60
C GLU A 154 -10.77 24.85 -3.54
N ASP A 155 -12.09 25.09 -3.50
CA ASP A 155 -12.70 26.41 -3.41
C ASP A 155 -12.20 27.27 -2.24
N ILE A 156 -11.91 26.64 -1.10
CA ILE A 156 -11.36 27.30 0.10
C ILE A 156 -9.84 27.38 0.00
N LEU A 157 -9.19 26.25 -0.32
CA LEU A 157 -7.73 26.12 -0.28
C LEU A 157 -7.03 27.03 -1.29
N HIS A 158 -7.54 27.10 -2.52
CA HIS A 158 -6.92 27.83 -3.65
C HIS A 158 -6.63 29.30 -3.29
N SER A 159 -7.55 29.94 -2.57
CA SER A 159 -7.40 31.33 -2.13
C SER A 159 -6.27 31.58 -1.10
N ARG A 160 -5.79 30.52 -0.42
CA ARG A 160 -4.84 30.57 0.71
C ARG A 160 -3.58 29.73 0.53
N MET A 161 -3.37 29.04 -0.61
CA MET A 161 -2.23 28.12 -0.82
C MET A 161 -0.86 28.76 -0.51
N SER A 162 -0.68 30.02 -0.89
CA SER A 162 0.55 30.80 -0.65
C SER A 162 0.84 31.07 0.84
N GLU A 163 -0.13 30.90 1.72
CA GLU A 163 0.02 30.99 3.19
C GLU A 163 0.03 29.60 3.85
N ILE A 164 -0.83 28.68 3.38
CA ILE A 164 -0.98 27.31 3.90
C ILE A 164 0.30 26.51 3.70
N ILE A 165 0.88 26.49 2.49
CA ILE A 165 2.06 25.68 2.18
C ILE A 165 3.27 26.13 3.04
N PRO A 166 3.59 27.43 3.19
CA PRO A 166 4.56 27.89 4.19
C PRO A 166 4.13 27.63 5.64
N GLY A 167 2.84 27.65 5.96
CA GLY A 167 2.28 27.29 7.26
C GLY A 167 2.67 25.87 7.68
N LEU A 168 2.30 24.89 6.86
CA LEU A 168 2.63 23.48 7.04
C LEU A 168 4.15 23.25 7.08
N MET A 169 4.91 23.87 6.17
CA MET A 169 6.37 23.75 6.17
C MET A 169 7.06 24.38 7.40
N LYS A 170 6.43 25.32 8.13
CA LYS A 170 6.93 25.76 9.44
C LYS A 170 6.74 24.68 10.53
N SER A 171 5.74 23.80 10.41
CA SER A 171 5.57 22.65 11.30
C SER A 171 6.55 21.53 10.95
N VAL A 172 6.67 21.18 9.66
CA VAL A 172 7.66 20.17 9.19
C VAL A 172 9.08 20.53 9.65
N LYS A 173 9.55 21.76 9.37
CA LYS A 173 10.90 22.22 9.74
C LYS A 173 11.12 22.47 11.24
N ALA A 174 10.09 22.33 12.08
CA ALA A 174 10.20 22.58 13.51
C ALA A 174 10.39 21.30 14.34
N GLU A 175 10.14 20.12 13.73
CA GLU A 175 10.33 18.76 14.29
C GLU A 175 9.98 18.63 15.79
N SER A 176 8.93 19.34 16.21
CA SER A 176 8.63 19.58 17.63
C SER A 176 7.97 18.38 18.31
N SER A 177 7.41 17.49 17.50
CA SER A 177 7.13 16.09 17.81
C SER A 177 7.07 15.32 16.49
N GLU A 178 7.32 14.01 16.54
CA GLU A 178 7.12 13.11 15.39
C GLU A 178 5.68 13.18 14.87
N ARG A 179 4.70 13.28 15.78
CA ARG A 179 3.27 13.40 15.46
C ARG A 179 2.91 14.71 14.76
N GLU A 180 3.41 15.86 15.21
CA GLU A 180 3.19 17.15 14.52
C GLU A 180 3.79 17.10 13.12
N THR A 181 4.98 16.50 12.99
CA THR A 181 5.74 16.46 11.74
C THR A 181 5.10 15.53 10.71
N ALA A 182 4.72 14.31 11.11
CA ALA A 182 4.01 13.36 10.25
C ALA A 182 2.63 13.88 9.82
N LEU A 183 1.88 14.53 10.71
CA LEU A 183 0.61 15.18 10.37
C LEU A 183 0.80 16.37 9.41
N ALA A 184 1.84 17.18 9.59
CA ALA A 184 2.15 18.30 8.68
C ALA A 184 2.58 17.82 7.29
N LEU A 185 3.37 16.75 7.20
CA LEU A 185 3.77 16.09 5.95
C LEU A 185 2.55 15.49 5.21
N ARG A 186 1.67 14.80 5.93
CA ARG A 186 0.42 14.26 5.33
C ARG A 186 -0.54 15.36 4.90
N ALA A 187 -0.73 16.39 5.73
CA ALA A 187 -1.53 17.57 5.39
C ALA A 187 -0.98 18.27 4.14
N LEU A 188 0.34 18.40 4.01
CA LEU A 188 0.98 18.98 2.82
C LEU A 188 0.72 18.14 1.57
N SER A 189 0.88 16.81 1.68
CA SER A 189 0.57 15.86 0.60
C SER A 189 -0.89 15.97 0.13
N THR A 190 -1.85 15.94 1.07
CA THR A 190 -3.28 16.08 0.74
C THR A 190 -3.59 17.46 0.15
N THR A 191 -2.99 18.53 0.65
CA THR A 191 -3.19 19.90 0.12
C THR A 191 -2.77 19.99 -1.36
N ILE A 192 -1.61 19.41 -1.72
CA ILE A 192 -1.10 19.38 -3.09
C ILE A 192 -1.98 18.53 -4.02
N ILE A 193 -2.61 17.46 -3.53
CA ILE A 193 -3.55 16.63 -4.31
C ILE A 193 -4.92 17.32 -4.49
N THR A 194 -5.34 18.18 -3.55
CA THR A 194 -6.64 18.87 -3.61
C THR A 194 -6.62 20.07 -4.55
N ASP A 195 -5.53 20.84 -4.59
CA ASP A 195 -5.31 21.95 -5.54
C ASP A 195 -3.82 21.93 -5.97
N PRO A 196 -3.47 21.31 -7.11
CA PRO A 196 -2.09 21.20 -7.57
C PRO A 196 -1.59 22.50 -8.23
N SER A 197 -0.27 22.73 -8.18
CA SER A 197 0.35 23.87 -8.86
C SER A 197 1.78 23.54 -9.27
N ASP A 198 2.18 23.99 -10.46
CA ASP A 198 3.50 23.75 -11.06
C ASP A 198 4.67 24.33 -10.24
N ASN A 199 4.36 25.15 -9.23
CA ASN A 199 5.33 25.84 -8.38
C ASN A 199 5.68 25.04 -7.10
N PHE A 200 4.94 23.97 -6.77
CA PHE A 200 5.11 23.29 -5.48
C PHE A 200 6.36 22.41 -5.43
N TYR A 201 6.70 21.71 -6.52
CA TYR A 201 7.90 20.89 -6.58
C TYR A 201 9.16 21.73 -6.31
N GLY A 202 9.42 22.74 -7.15
CA GLY A 202 10.61 23.59 -7.03
C GLY A 202 10.69 24.41 -5.72
N SER A 203 9.55 24.63 -5.04
CA SER A 203 9.52 25.32 -3.74
C SER A 203 9.60 24.40 -2.52
N LEU A 204 9.47 23.07 -2.68
CA LEU A 204 9.46 22.08 -1.59
C LEU A 204 10.61 21.07 -1.66
N GLN A 205 11.01 20.62 -2.85
CA GLN A 205 11.89 19.46 -3.08
C GLN A 205 13.17 19.48 -2.23
N GLN A 206 13.99 20.55 -2.31
CA GLN A 206 15.22 20.69 -1.53
C GLN A 206 14.98 20.61 0.00
N GLN A 207 13.81 21.04 0.48
CA GLN A 207 13.50 21.07 1.90
C GLN A 207 12.98 19.72 2.38
N LEU A 208 12.25 18.99 1.53
CA LEU A 208 11.82 17.61 1.81
C LEU A 208 13.01 16.65 1.77
N ARG A 209 13.89 16.73 0.75
CA ARG A 209 15.17 16.00 0.70
C ARG A 209 15.95 16.14 2.02
N ARG A 210 16.15 17.38 2.50
CA ARG A 210 16.83 17.64 3.79
C ARG A 210 16.18 16.95 5.00
N ILE A 211 14.85 16.85 5.07
CA ILE A 211 14.17 16.16 6.18
C ILE A 211 14.41 14.65 6.10
N ILE A 212 14.36 14.07 4.89
CA ILE A 212 14.69 12.66 4.65
C ILE A 212 16.14 12.39 5.06
N ASP A 213 17.09 13.21 4.61
CA ASP A 213 18.51 13.07 4.93
C ASP A 213 18.78 13.22 6.45
N ALA A 214 18.28 14.29 7.07
CA ALA A 214 18.81 14.78 8.36
C ALA A 214 17.87 14.69 9.58
N SER A 215 16.61 14.24 9.45
CA SER A 215 15.75 13.99 10.63
C SER A 215 16.26 12.80 11.45
N GLU A 216 16.11 12.85 12.77
CA GLU A 216 16.39 11.70 13.67
C GLU A 216 15.21 10.68 13.71
N SER A 217 14.04 11.04 13.18
CA SER A 217 12.82 10.21 13.23
C SER A 217 12.63 9.42 11.93
N LEU A 218 12.74 8.08 12.01
CA LEU A 218 12.52 7.18 10.87
C LEU A 218 11.09 7.28 10.29
N PRO A 219 10.00 7.35 11.09
CA PRO A 219 8.67 7.64 10.57
C PRO A 219 8.58 9.01 9.87
N THR A 220 9.33 10.01 10.32
CA THR A 220 9.41 11.32 9.66
C THR A 220 10.12 11.23 8.31
N LYS A 221 11.24 10.49 8.21
CA LYS A 221 11.92 10.21 6.92
C LYS A 221 10.97 9.52 5.95
N ALA A 222 10.29 8.45 6.39
CA ALA A 222 9.34 7.72 5.57
C ALA A 222 8.15 8.59 5.11
N ALA A 223 7.57 9.43 5.97
CA ALA A 223 6.52 10.38 5.59
C ALA A 223 7.04 11.47 4.63
N ALA A 224 8.30 11.90 4.76
CA ALA A 224 8.92 12.90 3.90
C ALA A 224 9.24 12.35 2.50
N ILE A 225 9.64 11.08 2.37
CA ILE A 225 9.80 10.35 1.09
C ILE A 225 8.49 10.39 0.29
N ARG A 226 7.36 10.09 0.95
CA ARG A 226 6.03 10.12 0.33
C ARG A 226 5.60 11.52 -0.05
N THR A 227 5.84 12.49 0.84
CA THR A 227 5.52 13.91 0.58
C THR A 227 6.35 14.48 -0.58
N LEU A 228 7.62 14.10 -0.72
CA LEU A 228 8.46 14.46 -1.86
C LEU A 228 7.90 13.87 -3.16
N SER A 229 7.49 12.60 -3.14
CA SER A 229 6.98 11.91 -4.32
C SER A 229 5.60 12.43 -4.75
N VAL A 230 4.72 12.79 -3.80
CA VAL A 230 3.47 13.53 -4.08
C VAL A 230 3.76 14.90 -4.68
N ALA A 231 4.70 15.67 -4.11
CA ALA A 231 5.11 16.96 -4.66
C ALA A 231 5.76 16.83 -6.07
N THR A 232 6.39 15.71 -6.37
CA THR A 232 6.97 15.41 -7.69
C THR A 232 5.87 15.04 -8.70
N PHE A 233 4.93 14.17 -8.31
CA PHE A 233 3.85 13.72 -9.20
C PHE A 233 2.87 14.86 -9.55
N PHE A 234 2.44 15.64 -8.54
CA PHE A 234 1.36 16.63 -8.65
C PHE A 234 1.83 18.10 -8.61
N GLY A 235 3.07 18.38 -8.21
CA GLY A 235 3.57 19.75 -7.97
C GLY A 235 4.40 20.37 -9.10
N GLY A 236 4.34 19.85 -10.32
CA GLY A 236 4.98 20.46 -11.50
C GLY A 236 6.34 19.93 -11.94
N ALA A 237 6.84 18.82 -11.38
CA ALA A 237 8.12 18.25 -11.83
C ALA A 237 8.06 17.79 -13.30
N GLY A 238 9.10 18.09 -14.06
CA GLY A 238 9.33 17.50 -15.39
C GLY A 238 9.87 16.07 -15.32
N ASN A 239 10.11 15.43 -16.47
CA ASN A 239 10.68 14.07 -16.51
C ASN A 239 12.10 14.03 -15.89
N GLU A 240 12.96 14.99 -16.23
CA GLU A 240 14.32 15.10 -15.67
C GLU A 240 14.30 15.19 -14.14
N ASP A 241 13.46 16.09 -13.59
CA ASP A 241 13.21 16.22 -12.15
C ASP A 241 12.70 14.93 -11.51
N MET A 242 11.77 14.24 -12.19
CA MET A 242 11.18 13.00 -11.71
C MET A 242 12.21 11.87 -11.66
N MET A 243 13.09 11.79 -12.65
CA MET A 243 14.21 10.84 -12.68
C MET A 243 15.24 11.16 -11.58
N GLU A 244 15.55 12.44 -11.30
CA GLU A 244 16.43 12.84 -10.17
C GLU A 244 15.84 12.43 -8.80
N VAL A 245 14.52 12.44 -8.66
CA VAL A 245 13.83 11.93 -7.47
C VAL A 245 13.86 10.40 -7.44
N MET A 246 13.58 9.73 -8.56
CA MET A 246 13.59 8.27 -8.66
C MET A 246 14.98 7.66 -8.46
N GLU A 247 16.06 8.28 -8.95
CA GLU A 247 17.45 7.88 -8.68
C GLU A 247 17.78 7.97 -7.18
N TYR A 248 17.36 9.04 -6.52
CA TYR A 248 17.54 9.17 -5.07
C TYR A 248 16.72 8.15 -4.28
N LEU A 249 15.46 7.88 -4.66
CA LEU A 249 14.69 6.79 -4.06
C LEU A 249 15.39 5.44 -4.27
N LEU A 250 15.94 5.19 -5.46
CA LEU A 250 16.69 3.98 -5.76
C LEU A 250 17.93 3.84 -4.87
N SER A 251 18.67 4.92 -4.62
CA SER A 251 19.83 4.90 -3.70
C SER A 251 19.46 4.54 -2.25
N ILE A 252 18.24 4.88 -1.80
CA ILE A 252 17.70 4.47 -0.49
C ILE A 252 17.41 2.95 -0.48
N VAL A 253 16.93 2.40 -1.60
CA VAL A 253 16.65 0.97 -1.79
C VAL A 253 17.92 0.14 -1.89
N GLU A 254 18.92 0.58 -2.66
CA GLU A 254 20.22 -0.08 -2.80
C GLU A 254 21.01 -0.14 -1.48
N SER A 255 20.92 0.92 -0.67
CA SER A 255 21.66 1.05 0.58
C SER A 255 20.97 0.46 1.83
N ASP A 256 19.84 -0.24 1.67
CA ASP A 256 18.98 -0.70 2.79
C ASP A 256 18.66 0.45 3.80
N GLY A 257 18.41 1.66 3.28
CA GLY A 257 18.17 2.88 4.06
C GLY A 257 19.42 3.60 4.56
N ALA A 258 20.62 3.03 4.44
CA ALA A 258 21.83 3.58 5.07
C ALA A 258 22.27 4.95 4.51
N VAL A 259 21.95 5.29 3.24
CA VAL A 259 22.30 6.59 2.64
C VAL A 259 21.60 7.79 3.31
N ILE A 260 20.48 7.54 4.00
CA ILE A 260 19.72 8.54 4.78
C ILE A 260 19.80 8.28 6.30
N GLU A 261 20.85 7.58 6.76
CA GLU A 261 21.06 7.16 8.15
C GLU A 261 19.96 6.23 8.73
N ALA A 262 19.19 5.57 7.87
CA ALA A 262 18.08 4.66 8.22
C ALA A 262 18.45 3.15 8.07
N GLU A 263 19.69 2.77 8.41
CA GLU A 263 20.17 1.39 8.30
C GLU A 263 19.28 0.39 9.08
N ASP A 264 18.96 -0.75 8.45
CA ASP A 264 18.05 -1.81 8.94
C ASP A 264 16.57 -1.36 9.09
N ASP A 265 16.16 -0.18 8.59
CA ASP A 265 14.75 0.28 8.65
C ASP A 265 13.93 -0.06 7.40
N ALA A 266 12.99 -1.01 7.57
CA ALA A 266 12.07 -1.40 6.50
C ALA A 266 11.07 -0.30 6.12
N GLN A 267 10.70 0.64 7.01
CA GLN A 267 9.68 1.65 6.70
C GLN A 267 10.15 2.63 5.63
N CYS A 268 11.41 3.08 5.71
CA CYS A 268 12.04 3.95 4.72
C CYS A 268 12.25 3.23 3.37
N VAL A 269 12.69 1.96 3.38
CA VAL A 269 12.89 1.16 2.15
C VAL A 269 11.56 0.85 1.46
N ILE A 270 10.51 0.49 2.22
CA ILE A 270 9.15 0.30 1.69
C ILE A 270 8.64 1.63 1.08
N ALA A 271 8.82 2.76 1.77
CA ALA A 271 8.45 4.06 1.22
C ALA A 271 9.19 4.39 -0.08
N ALA A 272 10.50 4.14 -0.15
CA ALA A 272 11.26 4.39 -1.37
C ALA A 272 10.78 3.49 -2.54
N LEU A 273 10.55 2.20 -2.30
CA LEU A 273 10.02 1.26 -3.31
C LEU A 273 8.61 1.64 -3.79
N GLU A 274 7.67 1.83 -2.85
CA GLU A 274 6.26 2.13 -3.13
C GLU A 274 6.05 3.46 -3.88
N GLU A 275 6.91 4.45 -3.61
CA GLU A 275 6.80 5.76 -4.23
C GLU A 275 7.61 5.86 -5.54
N TRP A 276 8.71 5.11 -5.69
CA TRP A 276 9.36 4.90 -6.99
C TRP A 276 8.38 4.24 -7.97
N GLY A 277 7.67 3.20 -7.50
CA GLY A 277 6.60 2.52 -8.24
C GLY A 277 5.43 3.44 -8.60
N PHE A 278 5.12 4.43 -7.75
CA PHE A 278 4.12 5.45 -8.05
C PHE A 278 4.60 6.44 -9.12
N LEU A 279 5.84 6.94 -9.01
CA LEU A 279 6.42 7.91 -9.95
C LEU A 279 6.60 7.35 -11.37
N ILE A 280 7.12 6.12 -11.53
CA ILE A 280 7.29 5.51 -12.85
C ILE A 280 5.97 5.39 -13.63
N THR A 281 4.81 5.38 -12.97
CA THR A 281 3.51 5.38 -13.67
C THR A 281 3.26 6.64 -14.53
N LYS A 282 4.08 7.70 -14.40
CA LYS A 282 3.96 8.96 -15.17
C LYS A 282 5.05 9.13 -16.25
N LEU A 283 6.05 8.24 -16.30
CA LEU A 283 7.09 8.23 -17.34
C LEU A 283 6.69 7.30 -18.49
N ASP A 284 6.27 7.86 -19.63
CA ASP A 284 5.81 7.11 -20.81
C ASP A 284 6.78 7.15 -22.01
N ASP A 285 7.88 7.89 -21.91
CA ASP A 285 8.93 7.94 -22.94
C ASP A 285 9.84 6.69 -22.90
N LEU A 286 10.24 6.16 -24.06
CA LEU A 286 11.01 4.92 -24.14
C LEU A 286 12.50 5.10 -23.83
N ASP A 287 13.09 6.24 -24.16
CA ASP A 287 14.51 6.51 -23.88
C ASP A 287 14.69 6.72 -22.36
N ASP A 288 13.78 7.47 -21.72
CA ASP A 288 13.71 7.60 -20.25
C ASP A 288 13.58 6.22 -19.57
N LEU A 289 12.70 5.34 -20.09
CA LEU A 289 12.45 4.01 -19.54
C LEU A 289 13.62 3.04 -19.70
N GLU A 290 14.32 3.06 -20.83
CA GLU A 290 15.53 2.23 -21.01
C GLU A 290 16.66 2.65 -20.05
N VAL A 291 16.85 3.96 -19.83
CA VAL A 291 17.88 4.50 -18.93
C VAL A 291 17.66 4.05 -17.48
N ILE A 292 16.43 4.12 -16.96
CA ILE A 292 16.16 3.75 -15.56
C ILE A 292 16.08 2.22 -15.34
N ASN A 293 15.85 1.42 -16.38
CA ASN A 293 15.51 0.01 -16.25
C ASN A 293 16.64 -0.86 -15.65
N GLU A 294 17.88 -0.76 -16.16
CA GLU A 294 18.96 -1.68 -15.72
C GLU A 294 19.36 -1.47 -14.24
N PRO A 295 19.57 -0.24 -13.74
CA PRO A 295 19.83 0.00 -12.31
C PRO A 295 18.64 -0.42 -11.42
N ALA A 296 17.42 -0.07 -11.82
CA ALA A 296 16.22 -0.39 -11.05
C ALA A 296 16.01 -1.90 -10.91
N MET A 297 16.20 -2.66 -11.99
CA MET A 297 16.05 -4.10 -11.98
C MET A 297 17.06 -4.80 -11.07
N ASP A 298 18.34 -4.43 -11.09
CA ASP A 298 19.32 -5.09 -10.21
C ASP A 298 19.06 -4.79 -8.71
N ALA A 299 18.67 -3.55 -8.36
CA ALA A 299 18.28 -3.20 -6.98
C ALA A 299 17.01 -3.95 -6.51
N PHE A 300 15.96 -4.01 -7.34
CA PHE A 300 14.73 -4.73 -6.96
C PHE A 300 14.94 -6.24 -6.91
N VAL A 301 15.75 -6.81 -7.81
CA VAL A 301 16.11 -8.22 -7.78
C VAL A 301 16.89 -8.57 -6.52
N GLU A 302 17.74 -7.68 -5.99
CA GLU A 302 18.36 -7.88 -4.68
C GLU A 302 17.32 -7.86 -3.55
N GLN A 303 16.44 -6.86 -3.50
CA GLN A 303 15.43 -6.72 -2.43
C GLN A 303 14.39 -7.86 -2.37
N LEU A 304 14.28 -8.70 -3.39
CA LEU A 304 13.54 -9.97 -3.32
C LEU A 304 14.11 -10.98 -2.30
N ASP A 305 15.35 -10.81 -1.80
CA ASP A 305 15.92 -11.60 -0.67
C ASP A 305 15.81 -10.87 0.70
N SER A 306 14.96 -9.84 0.80
CA SER A 306 14.74 -9.11 2.07
C SER A 306 14.09 -10.01 3.14
N ALA A 307 14.46 -9.77 4.39
CA ALA A 307 13.83 -10.40 5.55
C ALA A 307 12.43 -9.84 5.85
N ASP A 308 12.11 -8.64 5.35
CA ASP A 308 10.78 -8.04 5.46
C ASP A 308 9.90 -8.39 4.24
N PRO A 309 8.75 -9.06 4.43
CA PRO A 309 7.86 -9.44 3.34
C PRO A 309 7.29 -8.27 2.53
N ALA A 310 7.10 -7.09 3.13
CA ALA A 310 6.55 -5.92 2.44
C ALA A 310 7.62 -5.23 1.57
N VAL A 311 8.89 -5.22 1.98
CA VAL A 311 10.02 -4.81 1.12
C VAL A 311 10.07 -5.70 -0.13
N ALA A 312 10.06 -7.02 0.06
CA ALA A 312 10.09 -7.97 -1.06
C ALA A 312 8.87 -7.80 -1.99
N ILE A 313 7.67 -7.61 -1.43
CA ILE A 313 6.44 -7.35 -2.20
C ILE A 313 6.59 -6.08 -3.05
N ALA A 314 6.95 -4.94 -2.46
CA ALA A 314 7.04 -3.67 -3.19
C ALA A 314 8.10 -3.71 -4.31
N ALA A 315 9.24 -4.36 -4.08
CA ALA A 315 10.22 -4.64 -5.13
C ALA A 315 9.63 -5.52 -6.26
N GLY A 316 8.84 -6.54 -5.91
CA GLY A 316 8.16 -7.40 -6.87
C GLY A 316 7.05 -6.69 -7.68
N GLU A 317 6.30 -5.76 -7.08
CA GLU A 317 5.31 -4.93 -7.79
C GLU A 317 6.00 -3.96 -8.77
N ASN A 318 7.14 -3.38 -8.39
CA ASN A 318 7.96 -2.55 -9.29
C ASN A 318 8.56 -3.36 -10.47
N ILE A 319 8.99 -4.59 -10.23
CA ILE A 319 9.44 -5.51 -11.30
C ILE A 319 8.28 -5.79 -12.27
N ALA A 320 7.07 -6.10 -11.77
CA ALA A 320 5.91 -6.35 -12.62
C ALA A 320 5.53 -5.11 -13.45
N MET A 321 5.67 -3.91 -12.87
CA MET A 321 5.46 -2.63 -13.55
C MET A 321 6.49 -2.35 -14.66
N LEU A 322 7.77 -2.70 -14.46
CA LEU A 322 8.80 -2.62 -15.50
C LEU A 322 8.56 -3.61 -16.65
N TYR A 323 8.07 -4.82 -16.35
CA TYR A 323 7.60 -5.75 -17.39
C TYR A 323 6.39 -5.18 -18.13
N GLU A 324 5.37 -4.66 -17.45
CA GLU A 324 4.22 -3.99 -18.10
C GLU A 324 4.67 -2.84 -19.02
N LYS A 325 5.55 -1.95 -18.57
CA LYS A 325 6.03 -0.81 -19.38
C LYS A 325 6.97 -1.17 -20.52
N SER A 326 7.63 -2.32 -20.47
CA SER A 326 8.41 -2.82 -21.61
C SER A 326 7.56 -3.20 -22.82
N HIS A 327 6.23 -3.26 -22.68
CA HIS A 327 5.29 -3.58 -23.75
C HIS A 327 4.35 -2.39 -24.00
N THR A 328 4.35 -1.86 -25.22
CA THR A 328 3.36 -0.86 -25.65
C THR A 328 2.55 -1.38 -26.83
N GLU A 329 1.43 -0.72 -27.12
CA GLU A 329 0.57 -1.10 -28.25
C GLU A 329 1.32 -0.86 -29.58
N LEU A 330 1.08 -1.73 -30.55
CA LEU A 330 1.59 -1.62 -31.91
C LEU A 330 0.93 -0.41 -32.59
N GLY A 331 1.72 0.51 -33.14
CA GLY A 331 1.21 1.69 -33.85
C GLY A 331 0.62 1.33 -35.21
N ASP A 332 -0.31 2.14 -35.71
CA ASP A 332 -0.98 1.94 -37.02
C ASP A 332 0.02 1.92 -38.20
N ASP A 333 1.18 2.57 -38.05
CA ASP A 333 2.27 2.63 -39.05
C ASP A 333 3.33 1.52 -38.87
N GLU A 334 3.20 0.63 -37.88
CA GLU A 334 4.19 -0.41 -37.55
C GLU A 334 3.80 -1.78 -38.14
N GLU A 335 4.76 -2.49 -38.75
CA GLU A 335 4.52 -3.86 -39.20
C GLU A 335 4.33 -4.80 -37.99
N PRO A 336 3.30 -5.67 -37.97
CA PRO A 336 3.05 -6.56 -36.84
C PRO A 336 4.18 -7.58 -36.69
N PRO A 337 4.57 -7.95 -35.46
CA PRO A 337 5.64 -8.91 -35.22
C PRO A 337 5.35 -10.23 -35.93
N SER A 338 6.41 -10.83 -36.49
CA SER A 338 6.30 -12.11 -37.18
C SER A 338 5.80 -13.19 -36.21
N ASP A 339 5.20 -14.26 -36.75
CA ASP A 339 4.64 -15.33 -35.92
C ASP A 339 5.71 -16.07 -35.07
N GLU A 340 7.01 -15.86 -35.34
CA GLU A 340 8.15 -16.35 -34.55
C GLU A 340 8.62 -15.35 -33.47
N GLU A 341 8.33 -14.05 -33.62
CA GLU A 341 8.70 -12.97 -32.67
C GLU A 341 7.57 -12.65 -31.68
N ARG A 342 6.34 -13.11 -31.94
CA ARG A 342 5.25 -13.04 -30.97
C ARG A 342 5.61 -13.86 -29.74
N THR A 343 5.48 -13.24 -28.58
CA THR A 343 5.72 -13.90 -27.30
C THR A 343 4.80 -15.11 -27.17
N SER A 344 5.35 -16.24 -26.68
CA SER A 344 4.69 -17.56 -26.71
C SER A 344 3.46 -17.70 -25.80
N SER A 345 2.99 -16.60 -25.22
CA SER A 345 1.77 -16.48 -24.41
C SER A 345 0.47 -16.32 -25.22
N ASP A 346 0.55 -16.20 -26.56
CA ASP A 346 -0.60 -16.26 -27.49
C ASP A 346 -0.79 -17.66 -28.15
N ASP A 347 0.14 -18.62 -27.94
CA ASP A 347 0.19 -19.92 -28.64
C ASP A 347 -0.92 -20.89 -28.20
N GLY A 348 -2.10 -20.70 -28.78
CA GLY A 348 -3.32 -21.48 -28.54
C GLY A 348 -4.53 -20.67 -28.06
N GLU A 349 -4.47 -19.34 -28.05
CA GLU A 349 -5.55 -18.50 -27.52
C GLU A 349 -6.60 -18.15 -28.58
N ILE A 350 -7.89 -18.16 -28.20
CA ILE A 350 -8.94 -17.51 -29.00
C ILE A 350 -8.84 -16.01 -28.73
N ARG A 351 -7.89 -15.37 -29.43
CA ARG A 351 -7.70 -13.92 -29.44
C ARG A 351 -8.99 -13.21 -29.88
N ASP A 352 -9.42 -12.21 -29.12
CA ASP A 352 -10.46 -11.29 -29.56
C ASP A 352 -9.94 -10.52 -30.78
N PRO A 353 -10.60 -10.55 -31.95
CA PRO A 353 -10.15 -9.85 -33.15
C PRO A 353 -9.99 -8.34 -32.98
N ASN A 354 -10.60 -7.75 -31.95
CA ASN A 354 -10.55 -6.32 -31.63
C ASN A 354 -9.62 -6.00 -30.44
N ALA A 355 -8.85 -6.97 -29.92
CA ALA A 355 -7.82 -6.69 -28.90
C ALA A 355 -6.58 -6.03 -29.53
N PRO A 356 -6.02 -4.96 -28.91
CA PRO A 356 -4.79 -4.35 -29.37
C PRO A 356 -3.62 -5.34 -29.30
N THR A 357 -2.76 -5.31 -30.31
CA THR A 357 -1.50 -6.06 -30.30
C THR A 357 -0.48 -5.25 -29.49
N TYR A 358 0.24 -5.91 -28.58
CA TYR A 358 1.38 -5.29 -27.87
C TYR A 358 2.68 -5.84 -28.43
N VAL A 359 3.72 -5.00 -28.44
CA VAL A 359 5.09 -5.37 -28.82
C VAL A 359 6.05 -5.01 -27.68
N GLN A 360 7.04 -5.86 -27.46
CA GLN A 360 8.12 -5.58 -26.51
C GLN A 360 9.07 -4.55 -27.12
N ARG A 361 9.27 -3.43 -26.42
CA ARG A 361 10.15 -2.32 -26.84
C ARG A 361 11.60 -2.53 -26.37
N TYR A 362 11.79 -2.90 -25.11
CA TYR A 362 13.12 -3.12 -24.50
C TYR A 362 13.20 -4.41 -23.67
N THR A 363 14.43 -4.89 -23.41
CA THR A 363 14.67 -6.07 -22.57
C THR A 363 14.81 -5.67 -21.10
N VAL A 364 13.78 -5.93 -20.30
CA VAL A 364 13.77 -5.62 -18.85
C VAL A 364 14.92 -6.30 -18.11
N TYR A 365 15.04 -7.62 -18.24
CA TYR A 365 16.07 -8.38 -17.54
C TYR A 365 16.71 -9.45 -18.42
N ARG A 366 18.04 -9.51 -18.44
CA ARG A 366 18.80 -10.50 -19.23
C ARG A 366 18.74 -11.93 -18.68
N ARG A 367 18.13 -12.12 -17.51
CA ARG A 367 18.08 -13.40 -16.75
C ARG A 367 16.66 -13.69 -16.22
N THR A 368 15.65 -13.53 -17.08
CA THR A 368 14.24 -13.78 -16.77
C THR A 368 13.99 -15.20 -16.23
N ASP A 369 14.80 -16.18 -16.63
CA ASP A 369 14.80 -17.56 -16.12
C ASP A 369 15.05 -17.63 -14.60
N GLN A 370 16.12 -16.98 -14.14
CA GLN A 370 16.52 -16.93 -12.73
C GLN A 370 15.56 -16.06 -11.90
N LEU A 371 15.07 -14.98 -12.51
CA LEU A 371 14.04 -14.13 -11.91
C LEU A 371 12.73 -14.91 -11.68
N LEU A 372 12.25 -15.65 -12.68
CA LEU A 372 11.04 -16.47 -12.55
C LEU A 372 11.20 -17.60 -11.53
N GLU A 373 12.37 -18.24 -11.41
CA GLU A 373 12.62 -19.19 -10.32
C GLU A 373 12.52 -18.50 -8.94
N LYS A 374 13.16 -17.33 -8.77
CA LYS A 374 13.15 -16.57 -7.50
C LYS A 374 11.74 -16.13 -7.11
N LEU A 375 11.02 -15.45 -8.01
CA LEU A 375 9.62 -15.03 -7.81
C LEU A 375 8.71 -16.23 -7.50
N SER A 376 8.86 -17.32 -8.25
CA SER A 376 8.11 -18.57 -8.02
C SER A 376 8.49 -19.28 -6.71
N SER A 377 9.64 -18.97 -6.10
CA SER A 377 10.01 -19.47 -4.78
C SER A 377 9.28 -18.71 -3.67
N LEU A 378 9.09 -17.40 -3.83
CA LEU A 378 8.34 -16.54 -2.92
C LEU A 378 6.84 -16.85 -2.99
N ALA A 379 6.29 -16.98 -4.20
CA ALA A 379 4.89 -17.41 -4.44
C ALA A 379 4.52 -18.75 -3.79
N ARG A 380 5.50 -19.63 -3.55
CA ARG A 380 5.31 -20.98 -2.98
C ARG A 380 5.96 -21.16 -1.60
N THR A 381 6.39 -20.09 -0.96
CA THR A 381 7.22 -20.16 0.26
C THR A 381 6.47 -20.74 1.46
N SER A 382 6.97 -21.84 2.01
CA SER A 382 6.36 -22.57 3.13
C SER A 382 7.13 -22.45 4.45
N ALA A 383 8.14 -21.57 4.51
CA ALA A 383 9.04 -21.41 5.64
C ALA A 383 8.30 -21.14 6.95
N ARG A 384 8.63 -21.90 8.01
CA ARG A 384 7.96 -21.84 9.33
C ARG A 384 8.33 -20.58 10.15
N SER A 385 9.38 -19.86 9.75
CA SER A 385 9.81 -18.57 10.32
C SER A 385 8.83 -17.42 10.00
N ILE A 386 8.20 -17.45 8.83
CA ILE A 386 7.30 -16.40 8.34
C ILE A 386 5.91 -16.55 8.97
N SER A 387 5.21 -15.45 9.26
CA SER A 387 3.89 -15.50 9.90
C SER A 387 2.82 -16.09 8.97
N LYS A 388 1.60 -16.28 9.50
CA LYS A 388 0.47 -16.72 8.66
C LYS A 388 -0.06 -15.58 7.77
N LYS A 389 -0.01 -14.32 8.23
CA LYS A 389 -0.44 -13.15 7.45
C LYS A 389 0.50 -12.96 6.27
N ASP A 390 1.79 -12.74 6.54
CA ASP A 390 2.79 -12.43 5.52
C ASP A 390 2.97 -13.55 4.51
N ARG A 391 2.87 -14.83 4.90
CA ARG A 391 2.85 -15.94 3.92
C ARG A 391 1.67 -15.85 2.96
N LYS A 392 0.48 -15.44 3.43
CA LYS A 392 -0.68 -15.19 2.56
C LYS A 392 -0.41 -14.00 1.63
N CYS A 393 0.18 -12.92 2.12
CA CYS A 393 0.56 -11.75 1.32
C CYS A 393 1.57 -12.14 0.21
N LEU A 394 2.64 -12.85 0.57
CA LEU A 394 3.65 -13.35 -0.37
C LEU A 394 3.03 -14.27 -1.43
N HIS A 395 2.23 -15.27 -1.04
CA HIS A 395 1.56 -16.16 -1.98
C HIS A 395 0.60 -15.41 -2.90
N GLY A 396 -0.15 -14.46 -2.35
CA GLY A 396 -1.13 -13.65 -3.07
C GLY A 396 -0.47 -12.74 -4.11
N ASN A 397 0.54 -11.97 -3.73
CA ASN A 397 1.14 -10.98 -4.62
C ASN A 397 2.12 -11.63 -5.61
N PHE A 398 2.99 -12.55 -5.15
CA PHE A 398 3.96 -13.18 -6.06
C PHE A 398 3.32 -14.15 -7.07
N SER A 399 2.11 -14.65 -6.83
CA SER A 399 1.36 -15.37 -7.88
C SER A 399 0.94 -14.45 -9.03
N ASP A 400 0.61 -13.19 -8.76
CA ASP A 400 0.25 -12.21 -9.80
C ASP A 400 1.51 -11.65 -10.48
N ILE A 401 2.58 -11.39 -9.72
CA ILE A 401 3.87 -10.90 -10.23
C ILE A 401 4.51 -11.94 -11.18
N VAL A 402 4.56 -13.23 -10.81
CA VAL A 402 5.05 -14.30 -11.70
C VAL A 402 4.25 -14.32 -13.01
N HIS A 403 2.92 -14.32 -12.93
CA HIS A 403 2.06 -14.35 -14.12
C HIS A 403 2.28 -13.13 -15.02
N SER A 404 2.55 -11.95 -14.45
CA SER A 404 2.82 -10.72 -15.22
C SER A 404 4.23 -10.72 -15.83
N VAL A 405 5.24 -11.30 -15.18
CA VAL A 405 6.58 -11.47 -15.78
C VAL A 405 6.56 -12.52 -16.92
N GLU A 406 5.70 -13.54 -16.82
CA GLU A 406 5.42 -14.49 -17.91
C GLU A 406 4.53 -13.88 -19.02
N ASN A 407 3.68 -12.90 -18.70
CA ASN A 407 2.67 -12.33 -19.60
C ASN A 407 2.54 -10.81 -19.37
N PRO A 408 3.46 -9.96 -19.84
CA PRO A 408 3.52 -8.54 -19.46
C PRO A 408 2.30 -7.69 -19.84
N THR A 409 1.50 -8.16 -20.81
CA THR A 409 0.23 -7.54 -21.22
C THR A 409 -0.94 -7.81 -20.26
N ARG A 410 -0.72 -8.59 -19.19
CA ARG A 410 -1.72 -9.03 -18.22
C ARG A 410 -1.36 -8.51 -16.83
N GLY A 411 -2.12 -7.53 -16.34
CA GLY A 411 -1.93 -6.95 -15.01
C GLY A 411 -2.36 -7.88 -13.84
N PRO A 412 -2.41 -7.34 -12.62
CA PRO A 412 -2.66 -8.11 -11.40
C PRO A 412 -4.03 -8.81 -11.39
N ARG A 413 -4.13 -9.94 -10.67
CA ARG A 413 -5.34 -10.77 -10.50
C ARG A 413 -6.01 -11.22 -11.82
N TYR A 414 -5.26 -11.29 -12.93
CA TYR A 414 -5.79 -11.75 -14.22
C TYR A 414 -6.21 -13.23 -14.18
N SER A 415 -7.29 -13.59 -14.89
CA SER A 415 -7.80 -14.95 -14.96
C SER A 415 -8.21 -15.34 -16.38
N THR A 416 -7.57 -16.42 -16.87
CA THR A 416 -7.86 -17.10 -18.14
C THR A 416 -9.10 -18.00 -18.10
N ALA A 417 -9.76 -18.12 -16.94
CA ALA A 417 -11.01 -18.86 -16.80
C ALA A 417 -12.11 -18.26 -17.70
N LEU A 418 -12.97 -19.12 -18.26
CA LEU A 418 -14.05 -18.73 -19.15
C LEU A 418 -15.39 -18.57 -18.40
N ASP A 419 -16.20 -17.62 -18.84
CA ASP A 419 -17.60 -17.44 -18.42
C ASP A 419 -18.54 -18.39 -19.18
N GLY A 420 -19.84 -18.32 -18.86
CA GLY A 420 -20.88 -19.14 -19.51
C GLY A 420 -21.16 -18.79 -20.98
N GLU A 421 -20.55 -17.72 -21.51
CA GLU A 421 -20.65 -17.25 -22.89
C GLU A 421 -19.32 -17.47 -23.66
N GLY A 422 -18.31 -18.08 -23.03
CA GLY A 422 -17.02 -18.43 -23.62
C GLY A 422 -15.96 -17.31 -23.58
N ARG A 423 -16.24 -16.17 -22.93
CA ARG A 423 -15.27 -15.07 -22.76
C ARG A 423 -14.41 -15.29 -21.52
N ARG A 424 -13.21 -14.73 -21.50
CA ARG A 424 -12.34 -14.73 -20.30
C ARG A 424 -12.84 -13.77 -19.23
N TYR A 425 -12.64 -14.11 -17.96
CA TYR A 425 -12.92 -13.19 -16.84
C TYR A 425 -12.01 -11.94 -16.83
N GLY A 426 -10.81 -12.00 -17.41
CA GLY A 426 -9.89 -10.86 -17.43
C GLY A 426 -9.34 -10.55 -16.03
N THR A 427 -9.18 -9.28 -15.67
CA THR A 427 -8.85 -8.94 -14.27
C THR A 427 -10.00 -9.34 -13.34
N ARG A 428 -9.66 -9.91 -12.19
CA ARG A 428 -10.59 -10.17 -11.10
C ARG A 428 -10.49 -9.14 -9.98
N MET A 429 -9.72 -8.07 -10.19
CA MET A 429 -9.61 -6.96 -9.25
C MET A 429 -10.43 -5.76 -9.73
N THR A 430 -11.55 -5.53 -9.07
CA THR A 430 -12.31 -4.28 -9.15
C THR A 430 -12.25 -3.55 -7.82
N VAL A 431 -12.18 -2.22 -7.91
CA VAL A 431 -12.44 -1.31 -6.80
C VAL A 431 -13.87 -0.82 -6.93
N ARG A 432 -14.64 -0.82 -5.84
CA ARG A 432 -16.02 -0.35 -5.90
C ARG A 432 -16.09 1.12 -5.52
N ILE A 433 -16.66 1.93 -6.41
CA ILE A 433 -16.93 3.33 -6.12
C ILE A 433 -18.39 3.42 -5.69
N HIS A 434 -18.58 3.40 -4.36
CA HIS A 434 -19.85 3.64 -3.66
C HIS A 434 -21.08 2.91 -4.26
N ARG A 435 -21.92 3.65 -5.00
CA ARG A 435 -23.13 3.16 -5.70
C ARG A 435 -23.08 3.39 -7.21
N THR A 436 -22.04 4.05 -7.70
CA THR A 436 -21.93 4.62 -9.05
C THR A 436 -21.32 3.62 -10.04
N GLY A 437 -20.43 2.73 -9.58
CA GLY A 437 -19.89 1.67 -10.42
C GLY A 437 -18.70 0.92 -9.83
N GLU A 438 -18.00 0.21 -10.70
CA GLU A 438 -16.76 -0.50 -10.39
C GLU A 438 -15.63 -0.04 -11.34
N MET A 439 -14.42 0.06 -10.80
CA MET A 439 -13.21 0.45 -11.51
C MET A 439 -12.29 -0.77 -11.64
N PRO A 440 -12.06 -1.30 -12.86
CA PRO A 440 -11.20 -2.46 -13.07
C PRO A 440 -9.72 -2.09 -12.98
N ILE A 441 -8.96 -2.89 -12.23
CA ILE A 441 -7.50 -2.80 -12.10
C ILE A 441 -6.89 -3.95 -12.90
N ASP A 442 -6.73 -3.72 -14.20
CA ASP A 442 -6.25 -4.66 -15.24
C ASP A 442 -4.77 -4.42 -15.65
N ARG A 443 -4.12 -3.47 -14.98
CA ARG A 443 -2.76 -2.97 -15.21
C ARG A 443 -2.08 -2.62 -13.89
N TRP A 444 -0.77 -2.78 -13.80
CA TRP A 444 0.05 -2.43 -12.64
C TRP A 444 0.09 -0.92 -12.40
N TRP A 445 0.14 -0.10 -13.45
CA TRP A 445 0.10 1.37 -13.27
C TRP A 445 -1.16 1.84 -12.55
N LYS A 446 -2.31 1.19 -12.80
CA LYS A 446 -3.58 1.46 -12.12
C LYS A 446 -3.52 1.10 -10.63
N LEU A 447 -2.88 -0.02 -10.29
CA LEU A 447 -2.69 -0.44 -8.91
C LEU A 447 -1.76 0.52 -8.16
N LEU A 448 -0.60 0.86 -8.72
CA LEU A 448 0.40 1.71 -8.07
C LEU A 448 -0.10 3.15 -7.87
N ARG A 449 -0.84 3.73 -8.84
CA ARG A 449 -1.54 5.02 -8.65
C ARG A 449 -2.63 4.94 -7.59
N LEU A 450 -3.47 3.90 -7.60
CA LEU A 450 -4.52 3.67 -6.60
C LEU A 450 -3.93 3.55 -5.18
N GLN A 451 -2.83 2.81 -5.04
CA GLN A 451 -2.10 2.69 -3.78
C GLN A 451 -1.64 4.06 -3.30
N GLY A 452 -0.85 4.80 -4.08
CA GLY A 452 -0.33 6.13 -3.68
C GLY A 452 -1.43 7.11 -3.25
N LEU A 453 -2.53 7.15 -3.99
CA LEU A 453 -3.71 7.95 -3.64
C LEU A 453 -4.36 7.49 -2.32
N ARG A 454 -4.53 6.17 -2.10
CA ARG A 454 -5.08 5.62 -0.85
C ARG A 454 -4.14 5.87 0.35
N ARG A 455 -2.82 5.82 0.18
CA ARG A 455 -1.83 6.14 1.24
C ARG A 455 -2.02 7.55 1.79
N VAL A 456 -2.27 8.53 0.92
CA VAL A 456 -2.52 9.93 1.33
C VAL A 456 -3.96 10.14 1.80
N LEU A 457 -4.95 9.84 0.95
CA LEU A 457 -6.35 10.21 1.13
C LEU A 457 -7.12 9.31 2.11
N GLY A 458 -6.67 8.07 2.31
CA GLY A 458 -7.34 7.09 3.17
C GLY A 458 -8.82 6.87 2.78
N ALA A 459 -9.71 6.90 3.77
CA ALA A 459 -11.16 6.80 3.56
C ALA A 459 -11.74 7.94 2.69
N GLY A 460 -11.05 9.07 2.57
CA GLY A 460 -11.41 10.19 1.69
C GLY A 460 -11.29 9.89 0.19
N PHE A 461 -10.54 8.83 -0.19
CA PHE A 461 -10.25 8.48 -1.58
C PHE A 461 -11.49 8.43 -2.47
N VAL A 462 -12.55 7.75 -2.03
CA VAL A 462 -13.78 7.54 -2.82
C VAL A 462 -14.41 8.88 -3.22
N ARG A 463 -14.40 9.85 -2.29
CA ARG A 463 -14.99 11.15 -2.52
C ARG A 463 -14.13 12.01 -3.44
N HIS A 464 -12.82 12.07 -3.22
CA HIS A 464 -11.93 12.78 -4.12
C HIS A 464 -11.96 12.20 -5.54
N TYR A 465 -12.07 10.88 -5.71
CA TYR A 465 -12.23 10.28 -7.04
C TYR A 465 -13.59 10.62 -7.71
N GLU A 466 -14.63 11.00 -6.97
CA GLU A 466 -15.92 11.47 -7.53
C GLU A 466 -16.04 13.00 -7.66
N GLU A 467 -15.32 13.79 -6.86
CA GLU A 467 -15.46 15.27 -6.77
C GLU A 467 -14.22 16.07 -7.24
N ASN A 468 -13.02 15.48 -7.29
CA ASN A 468 -11.76 16.14 -7.67
C ASN A 468 -11.26 15.63 -9.04
N ASP A 469 -11.31 16.48 -10.06
CA ASP A 469 -10.87 16.16 -11.44
C ASP A 469 -9.40 15.70 -11.53
N VAL A 470 -8.53 16.16 -10.63
CA VAL A 470 -7.11 15.75 -10.57
C VAL A 470 -7.01 14.28 -10.17
N VAL A 471 -7.72 13.88 -9.11
CA VAL A 471 -7.74 12.48 -8.63
C VAL A 471 -8.48 11.59 -9.61
N GLY A 472 -9.62 12.05 -10.16
CA GLY A 472 -10.35 11.37 -11.22
C GLY A 472 -9.50 11.13 -12.47
N GLY A 473 -8.70 12.13 -12.89
CA GLY A 473 -7.83 12.05 -14.08
C GLY A 473 -6.58 11.18 -13.91
N THR A 474 -6.11 10.94 -12.69
CA THR A 474 -4.96 10.02 -12.46
C THR A 474 -5.30 8.54 -12.62
N LEU A 475 -6.58 8.17 -12.57
CA LEU A 475 -7.07 6.79 -12.57
C LEU A 475 -8.01 6.55 -13.77
N PRO A 476 -8.25 5.29 -14.18
CA PRO A 476 -9.14 5.00 -15.30
C PRO A 476 -10.59 5.40 -14.97
N ALA A 477 -11.35 5.78 -16.00
CA ALA A 477 -12.76 6.10 -15.87
C ALA A 477 -13.59 4.89 -15.38
N MET A 478 -14.47 5.13 -14.42
CA MET A 478 -15.35 4.13 -13.81
C MET A 478 -16.33 3.51 -14.81
N MET A 479 -16.50 2.18 -14.76
CA MET A 479 -17.57 1.50 -15.50
C MET A 479 -18.90 1.61 -14.73
N ARG A 480 -19.86 2.36 -15.30
CA ARG A 480 -21.22 2.48 -14.74
C ARG A 480 -21.98 1.16 -14.86
N VAL A 481 -22.14 0.47 -13.73
CA VAL A 481 -22.95 -0.74 -13.66
C VAL A 481 -24.44 -0.39 -13.81
N VAL A 482 -24.99 -0.61 -15.01
CA VAL A 482 -26.43 -0.47 -15.26
C VAL A 482 -27.18 -1.55 -14.50
N GLN A 483 -27.60 -1.25 -13.27
CA GLN A 483 -28.32 -2.19 -12.41
C GLN A 483 -29.68 -2.55 -13.01
N HIS A 484 -29.72 -3.66 -13.74
CA HIS A 484 -30.95 -4.22 -14.29
C HIS A 484 -31.76 -4.89 -13.18
N TRP A 485 -32.48 -4.07 -12.40
CA TRP A 485 -33.22 -4.46 -11.20
C TRP A 485 -34.36 -5.45 -11.53
N LYS A 486 -34.04 -6.75 -11.57
CA LYS A 486 -35.00 -7.84 -11.58
C LYS A 486 -35.69 -7.92 -10.21
N GLY A 487 -36.65 -7.03 -10.00
CA GLY A 487 -37.39 -6.89 -8.75
C GLY A 487 -38.04 -8.21 -8.33
N SER A 488 -37.55 -8.78 -7.23
CA SER A 488 -38.07 -10.05 -6.70
C SER A 488 -39.50 -9.86 -6.19
N ALA A 489 -40.47 -10.28 -7.01
CA ALA A 489 -41.89 -10.15 -6.73
C ALA A 489 -42.32 -11.10 -5.59
N ARG A 490 -42.18 -10.62 -4.34
CA ARG A 490 -42.71 -11.26 -3.14
C ARG A 490 -44.20 -11.58 -3.33
N LYS A 491 -44.53 -12.86 -3.58
CA LYS A 491 -45.89 -13.38 -3.47
C LYS A 491 -46.45 -13.04 -2.09
N ARG A 492 -47.43 -12.14 -2.02
CA ARG A 492 -48.21 -11.91 -0.81
C ARG A 492 -49.13 -13.11 -0.60
N GLY A 493 -49.20 -13.62 0.64
CA GLY A 493 -50.02 -14.78 0.97
C GLY A 493 -51.51 -14.45 0.94
N THR A 494 -52.32 -15.35 0.38
CA THR A 494 -53.78 -15.32 0.49
C THR A 494 -54.22 -15.71 1.91
N VAL A 495 -54.92 -14.82 2.60
CA VAL A 495 -55.52 -15.10 3.92
C VAL A 495 -56.93 -14.51 4.00
N ARG A 496 -57.89 -15.39 4.32
CA ARG A 496 -59.28 -15.13 4.74
C ARG A 496 -60.17 -14.27 3.83
N GLY A 497 -61.19 -14.91 3.27
CA GLY A 497 -62.48 -14.28 3.02
C GLY A 497 -63.43 -14.46 4.21
N GLY A 498 -64.21 -13.42 4.49
CA GLY A 498 -65.54 -13.40 5.08
C GLY A 498 -66.24 -12.23 4.39
N ARG A 499 -67.30 -12.44 3.61
CA ARG A 499 -68.67 -12.80 4.03
C ARG A 499 -69.36 -11.62 4.70
N ASP A 500 -70.23 -10.99 3.92
CA ASP A 500 -71.57 -10.38 4.12
C ASP A 500 -72.01 -10.05 2.65
N GLU A 501 -73.18 -10.36 2.09
CA GLU A 501 -74.60 -10.24 2.49
C GLU A 501 -75.06 -8.76 2.56
N ASP A 502 -75.91 -8.19 1.69
CA ASP A 502 -76.33 -8.54 0.29
C ASP A 502 -76.23 -7.26 -0.63
N ASP A 503 -77.08 -6.72 -1.55
CA ASP A 503 -78.46 -6.87 -2.11
C ASP A 503 -78.44 -6.42 -3.62
N GLU A 504 -79.08 -7.12 -4.58
CA GLU A 504 -80.36 -6.82 -5.31
C GLU A 504 -80.33 -5.79 -6.51
N TYR A 505 -81.28 -5.94 -7.47
CA TYR A 505 -81.63 -5.12 -8.67
C TYR A 505 -80.90 -5.30 -10.04
N GLU A 506 -81.40 -6.27 -10.80
CA GLU A 506 -82.10 -6.14 -12.12
C GLU A 506 -81.68 -5.16 -13.26
N ILE A 507 -81.67 -5.73 -14.48
CA ILE A 507 -82.07 -5.16 -15.81
C ILE A 507 -81.11 -4.11 -16.44
N ASP A 508 -80.79 -4.12 -17.75
CA ASP A 508 -81.21 -4.92 -18.94
C ASP A 508 -80.01 -5.67 -19.55
#